data_AF-A0A2X2V6J5-F1
#
_entry.id   AF-A0A2X2V6J5-F1
#
_cell.length_a   1.000
_cell.length_b   1.000
_cell.length_c   1.000
_cell.angle_alpha   90.00
_cell.angle_beta   90.00
_cell.angle_gamma   90.00
#
_symmetry.space_group_name_H-M   'P 1'
#
loop_
_entity.id
_entity.type
_entity.pdbx_description
1 polymer ?
#
loop_
_entity_poly.entity_id
_entity_poly.type
_entity_poly.pdbx_seq_one_letter_code
_entity_poly.pdbx_strand_id
1 'polypeptide(L)'
;MRRTGFPVTASQANATQSKYAELVDVPGFADTFLQRGEVPATGSRFTQPRLATTLTRMTVEGLDSFYRGPLASLIAEELAELGLPVTAADLAAHRATRTKPLRLEHQAGEIFNLAPPTQGLVSLAILGITDRLSMANASEVQTIHRIVEATKKPLRCATRISPTRARSLPQYKTC
;
A
#
# COMPACT_ATOMS: atom_id res chain seq x y z
N MET A 1 10.67 -20.63 2.12
CA MET A 1 9.70 -19.96 3.02
C MET A 1 8.24 -20.25 2.67
N ARG A 2 7.65 -19.73 1.58
CA ARG A 2 6.19 -19.91 1.31
C ARG A 2 5.72 -21.38 1.16
N ARG A 3 6.57 -22.27 0.61
CA ARG A 3 6.31 -23.72 0.48
C ARG A 3 6.58 -24.52 1.76
N THR A 4 7.67 -24.20 2.44
CA THR A 4 8.12 -24.88 3.68
C THR A 4 7.44 -24.34 4.93
N GLY A 5 6.68 -23.26 4.81
CA GLY A 5 5.98 -22.59 5.88
C GLY A 5 6.84 -21.66 6.74
N PHE A 6 6.16 -20.85 7.53
CA PHE A 6 6.74 -19.94 8.52
C PHE A 6 5.77 -19.80 9.72
N PRO A 7 6.26 -19.43 10.91
CA PRO A 7 5.40 -19.24 12.08
C PRO A 7 4.48 -18.03 11.91
N VAL A 8 3.21 -18.19 12.24
CA VAL A 8 2.22 -17.09 12.25
C VAL A 8 2.61 -16.06 13.30
N THR A 9 2.62 -14.79 12.94
CA THR A 9 2.85 -13.69 13.89
C THR A 9 1.55 -13.26 14.58
N ALA A 10 1.65 -12.63 15.75
CA ALA A 10 0.48 -12.09 16.45
C ALA A 10 -0.29 -11.08 15.60
N SER A 11 0.43 -10.22 14.86
CA SER A 11 -0.20 -9.25 13.94
C SER A 11 -0.98 -9.94 12.82
N GLN A 12 -0.45 -11.01 12.25
CA GLN A 12 -1.15 -11.78 11.22
C GLN A 12 -2.39 -12.47 11.78
N ALA A 13 -2.29 -13.16 12.92
CA ALA A 13 -3.43 -13.83 13.55
C ALA A 13 -4.55 -12.82 13.87
N ASN A 14 -4.20 -11.67 14.45
CA ASN A 14 -5.15 -10.61 14.74
C ASN A 14 -5.79 -10.03 13.47
N ALA A 15 -5.01 -9.81 12.40
CA ALA A 15 -5.55 -9.32 11.13
C ALA A 15 -6.54 -10.32 10.51
N THR A 16 -6.20 -11.61 10.46
CA THR A 16 -7.10 -12.65 9.96
C THR A 16 -8.36 -12.76 10.82
N GLN A 17 -8.24 -12.72 12.14
CA GLN A 17 -9.39 -12.74 13.05
C GLN A 17 -10.32 -11.55 12.83
N SER A 18 -9.76 -10.34 12.69
CA SER A 18 -10.55 -9.12 12.50
C SER A 18 -11.33 -9.11 11.19
N LYS A 19 -10.90 -9.90 10.20
CA LYS A 19 -11.52 -9.99 8.87
C LYS A 19 -12.22 -11.31 8.58
N TYR A 20 -12.21 -12.24 9.54
CA TYR A 20 -12.78 -13.57 9.38
C TYR A 20 -14.25 -13.52 8.92
N ALA A 21 -15.10 -12.78 9.63
CA ALA A 21 -16.53 -12.69 9.33
C ALA A 21 -16.83 -12.04 7.97
N GLU A 22 -15.93 -11.19 7.47
CA GLU A 22 -16.09 -10.52 6.16
C GLU A 22 -15.60 -11.41 5.00
N LEU A 23 -14.59 -12.26 5.25
CA LEU A 23 -13.83 -12.92 4.18
C LEU A 23 -13.99 -14.45 4.13
N VAL A 24 -14.58 -15.09 5.14
CA VAL A 24 -14.71 -16.56 5.18
C VAL A 24 -15.41 -17.13 3.94
N ASP A 25 -16.41 -16.42 3.42
CA ASP A 25 -17.18 -16.82 2.25
C ASP A 25 -16.57 -16.34 0.92
N VAL A 26 -15.48 -15.57 0.97
CA VAL A 26 -14.77 -15.12 -0.25
C VAL A 26 -13.99 -16.30 -0.85
N PRO A 27 -14.20 -16.63 -2.14
CA PRO A 27 -13.53 -17.75 -2.79
C PRO A 27 -12.01 -17.74 -2.59
N GLY A 28 -11.47 -18.88 -2.13
CA GLY A 28 -10.04 -19.07 -1.91
C GLY A 28 -9.47 -18.45 -0.62
N PHE A 29 -10.23 -17.66 0.13
CA PHE A 29 -9.75 -17.10 1.41
C PHE A 29 -9.60 -18.19 2.47
N ALA A 30 -10.65 -18.97 2.72
CA ALA A 30 -10.63 -20.04 3.73
C ALA A 30 -9.51 -21.05 3.46
N ASP A 31 -9.37 -21.52 2.22
CA ASP A 31 -8.35 -22.48 1.80
C ASP A 31 -6.92 -21.96 1.97
N THR A 32 -6.72 -20.64 1.90
CA THR A 32 -5.40 -20.02 1.93
C THR A 32 -5.01 -19.55 3.33
N PHE A 33 -5.96 -19.00 4.09
CA PHE A 33 -5.69 -18.26 5.32
C PHE A 33 -6.21 -18.92 6.59
N LEU A 34 -7.07 -19.94 6.48
CA LEU A 34 -7.60 -20.68 7.62
C LEU A 34 -6.97 -22.07 7.72
N GLN A 35 -6.91 -22.60 8.94
CA GLN A 35 -6.48 -23.97 9.22
C GLN A 35 -7.68 -24.72 9.77
N ARG A 36 -8.18 -25.70 9.01
CA ARG A 36 -9.37 -26.47 9.37
C ARG A 36 -10.60 -25.58 9.67
N GLY A 37 -10.74 -24.49 8.91
CA GLY A 37 -11.82 -23.52 9.08
C GLY A 37 -11.60 -22.48 10.18
N GLU A 38 -10.49 -22.56 10.94
CA GLU A 38 -10.21 -21.63 12.02
C GLU A 38 -9.03 -20.72 11.71
N VAL A 39 -8.98 -19.57 12.41
CA VAL A 39 -7.85 -18.64 12.30
C VAL A 39 -6.60 -19.30 12.89
N PRO A 40 -5.48 -19.35 12.15
CA PRO A 40 -4.24 -19.96 12.63
C PRO A 40 -3.72 -19.27 13.89
N ALA A 41 -3.42 -20.06 14.92
CA ALA A 41 -2.85 -19.54 16.16
C ALA A 41 -1.44 -18.95 15.94
N THR A 42 -1.07 -17.94 16.71
CA THR A 42 0.30 -17.39 16.73
C THR A 42 1.31 -18.51 16.99
N GLY A 43 2.41 -18.53 16.24
CA GLY A 43 3.45 -19.55 16.30
C GLY A 43 3.15 -20.82 15.51
N SER A 44 1.89 -21.06 15.11
CA SER A 44 1.55 -22.20 14.24
C SER A 44 2.21 -22.06 12.87
N ARG A 45 2.41 -23.19 12.17
CA ARG A 45 3.04 -23.20 10.85
C ARG A 45 2.03 -22.82 9.78
N PHE A 46 2.31 -21.75 9.04
CA PHE A 46 1.49 -21.28 7.94
C PHE A 46 2.22 -21.45 6.60
N THR A 47 1.51 -21.95 5.58
CA THR A 47 2.06 -22.26 4.25
C THR A 47 1.20 -21.67 3.16
N GLN A 48 1.80 -21.23 2.05
CA GLN A 48 1.09 -20.69 0.89
C GLN A 48 1.63 -21.32 -0.40
N PRO A 49 1.26 -22.58 -0.68
CA PRO A 49 1.79 -23.33 -1.81
C PRO A 49 1.43 -22.71 -3.16
N ARG A 50 0.18 -22.22 -3.35
CA ARG A 50 -0.24 -21.54 -4.59
C ARG A 50 0.63 -20.31 -4.89
N LEU A 51 0.83 -19.44 -3.90
CA LEU A 51 1.69 -18.27 -4.03
C LEU A 51 3.17 -18.66 -4.29
N ALA A 52 3.66 -19.74 -3.67
CA ALA A 52 4.99 -20.24 -3.95
C ALA A 52 5.14 -20.68 -5.42
N THR A 53 4.14 -21.36 -5.99
CA THR A 53 4.10 -21.73 -7.41
C THR A 53 4.09 -20.49 -8.30
N THR A 54 3.24 -19.50 -8.02
CA THR A 54 3.18 -18.25 -8.79
C THR A 54 4.52 -17.52 -8.79
N LEU A 55 5.15 -17.35 -7.63
CA LEU A 55 6.47 -16.72 -7.54
C LEU A 55 7.54 -17.53 -8.30
N THR A 56 7.46 -18.86 -8.27
CA THR A 56 8.36 -19.73 -9.04
C THR A 56 8.17 -19.52 -10.55
N ARG A 57 6.93 -19.49 -11.04
CA ARG A 57 6.63 -19.18 -12.44
C ARG A 57 7.22 -17.84 -12.87
N MET A 58 7.07 -16.79 -12.06
CA MET A 58 7.66 -15.48 -12.35
C MET A 58 9.19 -15.49 -12.45
N THR A 59 9.88 -16.40 -11.75
CA THR A 59 11.33 -16.55 -11.88
C THR A 59 11.75 -17.26 -13.17
N VAL A 60 10.89 -18.13 -13.73
CA VAL A 60 11.18 -18.91 -14.95
C VAL A 60 10.70 -18.18 -16.20
N GLU A 61 9.50 -17.63 -16.17
CA GLU A 61 8.83 -16.96 -17.30
C GLU A 61 9.15 -15.46 -17.38
N GLY A 62 9.79 -14.91 -16.34
CA GLY A 62 10.06 -13.48 -16.20
C GLY A 62 8.90 -12.70 -15.56
N LEU A 63 9.23 -11.53 -14.99
CA LEU A 63 8.25 -10.68 -14.29
C LEU A 63 7.15 -10.15 -15.21
N ASP A 64 7.44 -10.01 -16.51
CA ASP A 64 6.47 -9.53 -17.50
C ASP A 64 5.32 -10.52 -17.72
N SER A 65 5.52 -11.82 -17.42
CA SER A 65 4.46 -12.85 -17.52
C SER A 65 3.22 -12.49 -16.69
N PHE A 66 3.41 -11.81 -15.56
CA PHE A 66 2.31 -11.34 -14.69
C PHE A 66 1.34 -10.39 -15.42
N TYR A 67 1.83 -9.63 -16.40
CA TYR A 67 1.03 -8.63 -17.13
C TYR A 67 0.74 -9.02 -18.59
N ARG A 68 1.64 -9.79 -19.23
CA ARG A 68 1.65 -10.00 -20.69
C ARG A 68 1.93 -11.44 -21.11
N GLY A 69 1.92 -12.39 -20.17
CA GLY A 69 2.22 -13.79 -20.45
C GLY A 69 1.19 -14.76 -19.89
N PRO A 70 1.55 -16.04 -19.78
CA PRO A 70 0.65 -17.10 -19.32
C PRO A 70 0.03 -16.83 -17.95
N LEU A 71 0.78 -16.18 -17.04
CA LEU A 71 0.25 -15.81 -15.73
C LEU A 71 -0.83 -14.74 -15.81
N ALA A 72 -0.71 -13.78 -16.74
CA ALA A 72 -1.73 -12.76 -16.97
C ALA A 72 -3.04 -13.37 -17.50
N SER A 73 -2.95 -14.34 -18.43
CA SER A 73 -4.10 -15.08 -18.93
C SER A 73 -4.83 -15.83 -17.81
N LEU A 74 -4.08 -16.57 -16.99
CA LEU A 74 -4.62 -17.28 -15.83
C LEU A 74 -5.36 -16.33 -14.87
N ILE A 75 -4.76 -15.18 -14.55
CA ILE A 75 -5.38 -14.19 -13.66
C ILE A 75 -6.67 -13.65 -14.28
N ALA A 76 -6.66 -13.30 -15.57
CA ALA A 76 -7.85 -12.77 -16.23
C ALA A 76 -9.00 -13.81 -16.30
N GLU A 77 -8.68 -15.08 -16.53
CA GLU A 77 -9.65 -16.18 -16.51
C GLU A 77 -10.27 -16.36 -15.11
N GLU A 78 -9.45 -16.46 -14.06
CA GLU A 78 -9.94 -16.59 -12.67
C GLU A 78 -10.80 -15.37 -12.26
N LEU A 79 -10.42 -14.15 -12.66
CA LEU A 79 -11.19 -12.94 -12.38
C LEU A 79 -12.53 -12.92 -13.14
N ALA A 80 -12.56 -13.39 -14.38
CA ALA A 80 -13.77 -13.49 -15.17
C ALA A 80 -14.76 -14.52 -14.58
N GLU A 81 -14.27 -15.66 -14.09
CA GLU A 81 -15.08 -16.66 -13.39
C GLU A 81 -15.72 -16.10 -12.11
N LEU A 82 -15.03 -15.18 -11.43
CA LEU A 82 -15.54 -14.45 -10.27
C LEU A 82 -16.44 -13.25 -10.62
N GLY A 83 -16.69 -12.99 -11.91
CA GLY A 83 -17.52 -11.88 -12.38
C GLY A 83 -16.85 -10.50 -12.24
N LEU A 84 -15.53 -10.44 -12.11
CA LEU A 84 -14.77 -9.19 -11.99
C LEU A 84 -14.43 -8.62 -13.38
N PRO A 85 -14.47 -7.28 -13.57
CA PRO A 85 -14.38 -6.66 -14.90
C PRO A 85 -12.95 -6.54 -15.45
N VAL A 86 -11.96 -7.15 -14.80
CA VAL A 86 -10.54 -7.01 -15.18
C VAL A 86 -10.20 -8.02 -16.26
N THR A 87 -9.70 -7.53 -17.39
CA THR A 87 -9.36 -8.36 -18.55
C THR A 87 -7.84 -8.51 -18.72
N ALA A 88 -7.42 -9.47 -19.55
CA ALA A 88 -6.02 -9.59 -19.97
C ALA A 88 -5.52 -8.33 -20.68
N ALA A 89 -6.40 -7.61 -21.39
CA ALA A 89 -6.06 -6.35 -22.03
C ALA A 89 -5.74 -5.25 -21.00
N ASP A 90 -6.48 -5.20 -19.88
CA ASP A 90 -6.22 -4.25 -18.79
C ASP A 90 -4.85 -4.52 -18.13
N LEU A 91 -4.55 -5.80 -17.87
CA LEU A 91 -3.24 -6.21 -17.36
C LEU A 91 -2.11 -5.84 -18.34
N ALA A 92 -2.30 -6.10 -19.63
CA ALA A 92 -1.32 -5.80 -20.66
C ALA A 92 -1.12 -4.29 -20.87
N ALA A 93 -2.16 -3.48 -20.66
CA ALA A 93 -2.11 -2.03 -20.73
C ALA A 93 -1.38 -1.40 -19.53
N HIS A 94 -1.38 -2.05 -18.36
CA HIS A 94 -0.75 -1.52 -17.15
C HIS A 94 0.75 -1.22 -17.33
N ARG A 95 1.19 -0.01 -16.95
CA ARG A 95 2.61 0.38 -16.89
C ARG A 95 2.92 1.05 -15.56
N ALA A 96 3.96 0.58 -14.89
CA ALA A 96 4.54 1.30 -13.76
C ALA A 96 5.10 2.65 -14.25
N THR A 97 4.69 3.73 -13.62
CA THR A 97 5.18 5.09 -13.95
C THR A 97 6.28 5.47 -12.98
N ARG A 98 7.46 5.85 -13.50
CA ARG A 98 8.50 6.51 -12.70
C ARG A 98 8.16 7.99 -12.60
N THR A 99 7.99 8.50 -11.39
CA THR A 99 7.67 9.91 -11.14
C THR A 99 8.84 10.60 -10.46
N LYS A 100 9.00 11.91 -10.76
CA LYS A 100 9.94 12.74 -10.02
C LYS A 100 9.41 12.91 -8.58
N PRO A 101 10.20 12.63 -7.54
CA PRO A 101 9.75 12.81 -6.17
C PRO A 101 9.53 14.29 -5.86
N LEU A 102 8.61 14.55 -4.95
CA LEU A 102 8.52 15.84 -4.25
C LEU A 102 9.74 15.99 -3.35
N ARG A 103 10.24 17.22 -3.23
CA ARG A 103 11.43 17.57 -2.46
C ARG A 103 11.10 18.72 -1.52
N LEU A 104 11.51 18.59 -0.26
CA LEU A 104 11.44 19.63 0.76
C LEU A 104 12.85 19.86 1.31
N GLU A 105 13.27 21.12 1.33
CA GLU A 105 14.44 21.56 2.10
C GLU A 105 14.02 21.74 3.56
N HIS A 106 14.70 21.05 4.47
CA HIS A 106 14.44 21.01 5.90
C HIS A 106 15.75 21.30 6.66
N GLN A 107 15.69 21.79 7.90
CA GLN A 107 16.90 22.09 8.68
C GLN A 107 17.84 20.88 8.87
N ALA A 108 17.28 19.67 8.86
CA ALA A 108 18.01 18.41 8.96
C ALA A 108 18.47 17.81 7.61
N GLY A 109 18.21 18.48 6.48
CA GLY A 109 18.58 18.02 5.13
C GLY A 109 17.43 18.04 4.12
N GLU A 110 17.57 17.27 3.04
CA GLU A 110 16.54 17.15 2.01
C GLU A 110 15.61 15.96 2.26
N ILE A 111 14.30 16.20 2.23
CA ILE A 111 13.28 15.17 2.42
C ILE A 111 12.56 14.93 1.10
N PHE A 112 12.49 13.66 0.68
CA PHE A 112 11.84 13.24 -0.56
C PHE A 112 10.58 12.43 -0.26
N ASN A 113 9.51 12.67 -1.02
CA ASN A 113 8.29 11.87 -0.95
C ASN A 113 7.59 11.77 -2.30
N LEU A 114 6.63 10.86 -2.43
CA LEU A 114 5.90 10.63 -3.66
C LEU A 114 4.86 11.74 -3.92
N ALA A 115 4.71 12.09 -5.20
CA ALA A 115 3.65 12.97 -5.66
C ALA A 115 2.26 12.29 -5.55
N PRO A 116 1.16 13.05 -5.68
CA PRO A 116 -0.18 12.46 -5.79
C PRO A 116 -0.22 11.36 -6.88
N PRO A 117 -1.01 10.28 -6.69
CA PRO A 117 -2.15 10.13 -5.78
C PRO A 117 -1.80 9.69 -4.35
N THR A 118 -0.52 9.58 -4.00
CA THR A 118 -0.09 9.22 -2.63
C THR A 118 -0.25 10.39 -1.65
N GLN A 119 -0.22 10.10 -0.34
CA GLN A 119 -0.27 11.13 0.71
C GLN A 119 1.09 11.82 0.97
N GLY A 120 2.09 11.64 0.10
CA GLY A 120 3.44 12.15 0.32
C GLY A 120 3.53 13.67 0.45
N LEU A 121 2.68 14.43 -0.27
CA LEU A 121 2.60 15.88 -0.14
C LEU A 121 2.14 16.32 1.26
N VAL A 122 1.18 15.59 1.85
CA VAL A 122 0.66 15.90 3.19
C VAL A 122 1.76 15.71 4.22
N SER A 123 2.49 14.60 4.16
CA SER A 123 3.63 14.34 5.04
C SER A 123 4.70 15.42 4.92
N LEU A 124 5.08 15.82 3.70
CA LEU A 124 6.06 16.89 3.49
C LEU A 124 5.55 18.24 4.01
N ALA A 125 4.28 18.58 3.81
CA ALA A 125 3.70 19.82 4.32
C ALA A 125 3.72 19.86 5.86
N ILE A 126 3.39 18.76 6.53
CA ILE A 126 3.46 18.65 7.99
C ILE A 126 4.90 18.89 8.47
N LEU A 127 5.87 18.19 7.86
CA LEU A 127 7.28 18.32 8.22
C LEU A 127 7.80 19.75 8.00
N GLY A 128 7.47 20.37 6.86
CA GLY A 128 7.86 21.74 6.55
C GLY A 128 7.21 22.79 7.46
N ILE A 129 5.98 22.55 7.94
CA ILE A 129 5.35 23.40 8.95
C ILE A 129 6.06 23.21 10.29
N THR A 130 6.29 21.98 10.75
CA THR A 130 6.93 21.72 12.04
C THR A 130 8.37 22.24 12.11
N ASP A 131 9.10 22.25 11.00
CA ASP A 131 10.46 22.81 10.89
C ASP A 131 10.52 24.30 11.25
N ARG A 132 9.42 25.03 10.98
CA ARG A 132 9.30 26.48 11.25
C ARG A 132 8.77 26.79 12.64
N LEU A 133 8.41 25.78 13.44
CA LEU A 133 7.75 25.94 14.74
C LEU A 133 8.70 25.78 15.93
N SER A 134 10.02 25.85 15.75
CA SER A 134 11.03 25.82 16.83
C SER A 134 10.76 24.71 17.87
N MET A 135 10.62 23.48 17.40
CA MET A 135 10.17 22.34 18.21
C MET A 135 11.13 21.97 19.35
N ALA A 136 12.43 22.24 19.19
CA ALA A 136 13.46 21.89 20.19
C ALA A 136 13.26 22.57 21.55
N ASN A 137 12.61 23.74 21.57
CA ASN A 137 12.39 24.53 22.80
C ASN A 137 10.94 24.46 23.30
N ALA A 138 10.10 23.62 22.71
CA ALA A 138 8.69 23.51 23.12
C ALA A 138 8.54 22.59 24.35
N SER A 139 7.64 22.97 25.26
CA SER A 139 7.17 22.03 26.27
C SER A 139 6.40 20.86 25.63
N GLU A 140 6.15 19.79 26.38
CA GLU A 140 5.38 18.64 25.90
C GLU A 140 4.00 19.04 25.35
N VAL A 141 3.27 19.88 26.08
CA VAL A 141 1.95 20.39 25.66
C VAL A 141 2.06 21.21 24.38
N GLN A 142 3.09 22.07 24.27
CA GLN A 142 3.32 22.87 23.06
C GLN A 142 3.70 21.99 21.86
N THR A 143 4.49 20.95 22.08
CA THR A 143 4.88 19.96 21.06
C THR A 143 3.64 19.26 20.50
N ILE A 144 2.79 18.72 21.36
CA ILE A 144 1.55 18.05 20.96
C ILE A 144 0.65 19.03 20.20
N HIS A 145 0.43 20.23 20.73
CA HIS A 145 -0.42 21.24 20.09
C HIS A 145 0.11 21.62 18.70
N ARG A 146 1.42 21.90 18.57
CA ARG A 146 2.06 22.26 17.30
C ARG A 146 1.94 21.16 16.26
N ILE A 147 2.14 19.90 16.65
CA ILE A 147 1.98 18.74 15.75
C ILE A 147 0.53 18.60 15.27
N VAL A 148 -0.43 18.73 16.19
CA VAL A 148 -1.87 18.64 15.86
C VAL A 148 -2.26 19.74 14.87
N GLU A 149 -1.87 20.99 15.11
CA GLU A 149 -2.19 22.11 14.23
C GLU A 149 -1.46 22.02 12.87
N ALA A 150 -0.21 21.58 12.87
CA ALA A 150 0.55 21.32 11.64
C ALA A 150 -0.08 20.21 10.79
N THR A 151 -0.77 19.25 11.41
CA THR A 151 -1.46 18.15 10.73
C THR A 151 -2.82 18.56 10.16
N LYS A 152 -3.56 19.45 10.85
CA LYS A 152 -4.90 19.89 10.44
C LYS A 152 -4.92 20.60 9.07
N LYS A 153 -3.97 21.49 8.81
CA LYS A 153 -3.98 22.31 7.59
C LYS A 153 -3.76 21.49 6.31
N PRO A 154 -2.73 20.63 6.20
CA PRO A 154 -2.48 19.84 5.00
C PRO A 154 -3.57 18.80 4.72
N LEU A 155 -4.16 18.19 5.75
CA LEU A 155 -5.27 17.24 5.57
C LEU A 155 -6.51 17.89 4.94
N ARG A 156 -6.81 19.15 5.25
CA ARG A 156 -7.88 19.92 4.60
C ARG A 156 -7.59 20.24 3.13
N CYS A 157 -6.32 20.33 2.74
CA CYS A 157 -5.91 20.51 1.35
C CYS A 157 -5.95 19.18 0.57
N ALA A 158 -5.57 18.06 1.21
CA ALA A 158 -5.46 16.74 0.61
C ALA A 158 -6.76 16.26 -0.05
N THR A 159 -7.91 16.58 0.56
CA THR A 159 -9.25 16.20 0.05
C THR A 159 -9.61 16.88 -1.27
N ARG A 160 -8.88 17.92 -1.70
CA ARG A 160 -9.12 18.62 -2.97
C ARG A 160 -8.21 18.15 -4.12
N ILE A 161 -7.24 17.26 -3.83
CA ILE A 161 -6.26 16.79 -4.80
C ILE A 161 -6.80 15.51 -5.46
N SER A 162 -7.39 15.62 -6.64
CA SER A 162 -7.84 14.48 -7.44
C SER A 162 -6.70 13.92 -8.33
N PRO A 163 -6.72 12.62 -8.69
CA PRO A 163 -5.74 12.02 -9.59
C PRO A 163 -5.65 12.74 -10.95
N THR A 164 -6.78 13.28 -11.43
CA THR A 164 -6.90 13.99 -12.71
C THR A 164 -6.33 15.41 -12.68
N ARG A 165 -6.34 16.10 -11.53
CA ARG A 165 -5.80 17.47 -11.39
C ARG A 165 -4.30 17.53 -11.10
N ALA A 166 -3.67 16.41 -10.70
CA ALA A 166 -2.27 16.39 -10.34
C ALA A 166 -1.30 16.49 -11.55
N ARG A 167 -1.77 16.22 -12.78
CA ARG A 167 -0.92 16.22 -13.99
C ARG A 167 -0.63 17.61 -14.59
N SER A 168 -1.37 18.66 -14.23
CA SER A 168 -1.33 19.95 -14.95
C SER A 168 -1.04 21.19 -14.10
N LEU A 169 -0.61 21.06 -12.84
CA LEU A 169 -0.37 22.23 -11.99
C LEU A 169 1.13 22.60 -11.92
N PRO A 170 1.53 23.78 -12.45
CA PRO A 170 2.86 24.31 -12.25
C PRO A 170 2.97 24.83 -10.81
N GLN A 171 3.85 24.20 -10.03
CA GLN A 171 4.30 24.60 -8.69
C GLN A 171 3.19 24.79 -7.64
N TYR A 172 3.14 23.84 -6.69
CA TYR A 172 2.35 23.86 -5.46
C TYR A 172 2.73 25.05 -4.54
N LYS A 173 2.35 26.28 -4.94
CA LYS A 173 2.65 27.53 -4.21
C LYS A 173 1.55 27.97 -3.24
N THR A 174 0.43 27.26 -3.16
CA THR A 174 -0.69 27.63 -2.28
C THR A 174 -1.42 26.41 -1.74
N CYS A 175 -0.72 25.66 -0.88
CA CYS A 175 -1.08 25.57 0.54
C CYS A 175 0.17 26.04 1.33
#